data_AF-A0A4V1UDJ4-F1
#
_entry.id   AF-A0A4V1UDJ4-F1
#
_cell.length_a   1.000
_cell.length_b   1.000
_cell.length_c   1.000
_cell.angle_alpha   90.00
_cell.angle_beta   90.00
_cell.angle_gamma   90.00
#
_symmetry.space_group_name_H-M   'P 1'
#
loop_
_entity.id
_entity.type
_entity.pdbx_description
1 polymer ?
#
loop_
_entity_poly.entity_id
_entity_poly.type
_entity_poly.pdbx_seq_one_letter_code
_entity_poly.pdbx_strand_id
1 'polypeptide(L)'
;MSDNTIPTLSAWTGGLAALTELARRFYEKVPDDPVLGLVFAGMDPAHARHVAAFIDEVFGGPTAYTDGGGTHHAMILKHMGRGLTEAQRQRWIALMLETVDQAGLPADPEFRAALVGYLEWGTRLAVINSAPGAAPPAEDAPMPVWGWGPPGGPYLG
;
A
#
# COMPACT_ATOMS: atom_id res chain seq x y z
N MET A 1 -8.27 7.33 34.54
CA MET A 1 -7.42 6.37 33.82
C MET A 1 -7.86 6.48 32.37
N SER A 2 -7.16 7.28 31.56
CA SER A 2 -7.38 7.29 30.12
C SER A 2 -6.95 5.93 29.59
N ASP A 3 -7.86 5.20 28.95
CA ASP A 3 -7.55 3.92 28.30
C ASP A 3 -6.38 4.16 27.33
N ASN A 4 -5.24 3.54 27.64
CA ASN A 4 -4.00 3.65 26.87
C ASN A 4 -4.06 2.68 25.68
N THR A 5 -5.07 2.85 24.83
CA THR A 5 -5.29 1.99 23.67
C THR A 5 -4.43 2.49 22.52
N ILE A 6 -3.54 1.64 22.00
CA ILE A 6 -2.76 1.92 20.80
C ILE A 6 -3.76 2.09 19.64
N PRO A 7 -3.77 3.24 18.92
CA PRO A 7 -4.71 3.45 17.81
C PRO A 7 -4.37 2.52 16.64
N THR A 8 -5.28 2.36 15.67
CA THR A 8 -4.92 1.69 14.41
C THR A 8 -3.98 2.58 13.60
N LEU A 9 -3.26 2.01 12.62
CA LEU A 9 -2.45 2.82 11.71
C LEU A 9 -3.32 3.77 10.90
N SER A 10 -4.54 3.35 10.53
CA SER A 10 -5.53 4.21 9.88
C SER A 10 -5.89 5.41 10.76
N ALA A 11 -6.25 5.18 12.03
CA ALA A 11 -6.55 6.28 12.94
C ALA A 11 -5.34 7.22 13.14
N TRP A 12 -4.12 6.66 13.21
CA TRP A 12 -2.90 7.44 13.39
C TRP A 12 -2.51 8.29 12.17
N THR A 13 -2.75 7.80 10.96
CA THR A 13 -2.46 8.53 9.72
C THR A 13 -3.45 9.67 9.45
N GLY A 14 -4.60 9.69 10.13
CA GLY A 14 -5.74 10.56 9.79
C GLY A 14 -6.78 9.89 8.89
N GLY A 15 -6.72 8.56 8.76
CA GLY A 15 -7.69 7.71 8.09
C GLY A 15 -7.75 7.90 6.58
N LEU A 16 -8.86 7.44 5.99
CA LEU A 16 -9.10 7.48 4.55
C LEU A 16 -8.88 8.86 3.91
N ALA A 17 -9.22 9.94 4.61
CA ALA A 17 -9.05 11.30 4.08
C ALA A 17 -7.57 11.64 3.86
N ALA A 18 -6.71 11.36 4.85
CA ALA A 18 -5.27 11.58 4.74
C ALA A 18 -4.63 10.66 3.70
N LEU A 19 -5.05 9.39 3.65
CA LEU A 19 -4.55 8.42 2.67
C LEU A 19 -5.00 8.74 1.24
N THR A 20 -6.19 9.32 1.07
CA THR A 20 -6.67 9.82 -0.24
C THR A 20 -5.80 10.95 -0.75
N GLU A 21 -5.46 11.90 0.11
CA GLU A 21 -4.58 13.01 -0.25
C GLU A 21 -3.15 12.53 -0.53
N LEU A 22 -2.63 11.59 0.25
CA LEU A 22 -1.36 10.93 -0.01
C LEU A 22 -1.34 10.28 -1.39
N ALA A 23 -2.34 9.42 -1.68
CA ALA A 23 -2.42 8.71 -2.94
C ALA A 23 -2.57 9.67 -4.13
N ARG A 24 -3.38 10.74 -3.98
CA ARG A 24 -3.51 11.79 -5.01
C ARG A 24 -2.15 12.41 -5.33
N ARG A 25 -1.43 12.90 -4.31
CA ARG A 25 -0.11 13.52 -4.49
C ARG A 25 0.93 12.56 -5.07
N PHE A 26 0.89 11.29 -4.68
CA PHE A 26 1.79 10.28 -5.20
C PHE A 26 1.55 10.07 -6.70
N TYR A 27 0.30 9.82 -7.08
CA TYR A 27 -0.06 9.53 -8.48
C TYR A 27 -0.01 10.76 -9.40
N GLU A 28 0.00 11.99 -8.86
CA GLU A 28 0.31 13.20 -9.63
C GLU A 28 1.77 13.27 -10.08
N LYS A 29 2.70 12.70 -9.33
CA LYS A 29 4.14 12.69 -9.65
C LYS A 29 4.54 11.55 -10.58
N VAL A 30 3.82 10.43 -10.50
CA VAL A 30 4.16 9.18 -11.19
C VAL A 30 4.33 9.34 -12.72
N PRO A 31 3.48 10.09 -13.45
CA PRO A 31 3.62 10.25 -14.90
C PRO A 31 4.96 10.88 -15.33
N ASP A 32 5.51 11.76 -14.50
CA ASP A 32 6.77 12.47 -14.76
C ASP A 32 8.00 11.70 -14.25
N ASP A 33 7.80 10.56 -13.57
CA ASP A 33 8.89 9.75 -13.07
C ASP A 33 9.49 8.87 -14.19
N PRO A 34 10.81 8.92 -14.44
CA PRO A 34 11.43 8.23 -15.57
C PRO A 34 11.38 6.69 -15.46
N VAL A 35 11.16 6.13 -14.27
CA VAL A 35 11.09 4.69 -14.04
C VAL A 35 9.63 4.22 -13.94
N LEU A 36 8.76 5.03 -13.32
CA LEU A 36 7.39 4.64 -13.01
C LEU A 36 6.37 5.14 -14.03
N GLY A 37 6.66 6.19 -14.81
CA GLY A 37 5.70 6.79 -15.73
C GLY A 37 5.13 5.78 -16.73
N LEU A 38 5.97 4.95 -17.35
CA LEU A 38 5.52 3.88 -18.24
C LEU A 38 4.81 2.74 -17.51
N VAL A 39 5.17 2.47 -16.25
CA VAL A 39 4.48 1.44 -15.44
C VAL A 39 3.01 1.81 -15.30
N PHE A 40 2.71 3.07 -15.02
CA PHE A 40 1.34 3.56 -14.78
C PHE A 40 0.71 4.25 -16.00
N ALA A 41 1.26 4.06 -17.20
CA ALA A 41 0.68 4.62 -18.42
C ALA A 41 -0.76 4.11 -18.62
N GLY A 42 -1.71 5.03 -18.84
CA GLY A 42 -3.12 4.69 -19.00
C GLY A 42 -3.84 4.25 -17.72
N MET A 43 -3.25 4.53 -16.54
CA MET A 43 -3.88 4.28 -15.24
C MET A 43 -5.26 4.94 -15.14
N ASP A 44 -6.20 4.20 -14.56
CA ASP A 44 -7.57 4.67 -14.30
C ASP A 44 -7.57 5.95 -13.43
N PRO A 45 -8.35 7.00 -13.76
CA PRO A 45 -8.43 8.23 -12.97
C PRO A 45 -8.89 8.03 -11.51
N ALA A 46 -9.60 6.94 -11.20
CA ALA A 46 -10.03 6.55 -9.86
C ALA A 46 -8.98 5.75 -9.09
N HIS A 47 -7.84 5.39 -9.71
CA HIS A 47 -6.84 4.51 -9.11
C HIS A 47 -6.35 4.99 -7.74
N ALA A 48 -6.09 6.29 -7.60
CA ALA A 48 -5.66 6.88 -6.32
C ALA A 48 -6.69 6.63 -5.19
N ARG A 49 -7.99 6.74 -5.48
CA ARG A 49 -9.05 6.50 -4.49
C ARG A 49 -9.13 5.02 -4.10
N HIS A 50 -9.01 4.12 -5.07
CA HIS A 50 -9.01 2.68 -4.79
C HIS A 50 -7.81 2.25 -3.93
N VAL A 51 -6.63 2.81 -4.23
CA VAL A 51 -5.40 2.54 -3.44
C VAL A 51 -5.54 3.10 -2.03
N ALA A 52 -6.07 4.31 -1.87
CA ALA A 52 -6.30 4.90 -0.55
C ALA A 52 -7.26 4.06 0.31
N ALA A 53 -8.40 3.64 -0.27
CA ALA A 53 -9.36 2.78 0.42
C ALA A 53 -8.75 1.42 0.80
N PHE A 54 -7.99 0.81 -0.11
CA PHE A 54 -7.30 -0.45 0.15
C PHE A 54 -6.32 -0.31 1.33
N ILE A 55 -5.46 0.71 1.31
CA ILE A 55 -4.47 0.92 2.38
C ILE A 55 -5.15 1.25 3.71
N ASP A 56 -6.21 2.05 3.70
CA ASP A 56 -6.96 2.41 4.92
C ASP A 56 -7.51 1.16 5.61
N GLU A 57 -8.15 0.27 4.85
CA GLU A 57 -8.69 -0.98 5.37
C GLU A 57 -7.57 -1.91 5.88
N VAL A 58 -6.45 -2.03 5.13
CA VAL A 58 -5.29 -2.81 5.58
C VAL A 58 -4.69 -2.26 6.88
N PHE A 59 -4.74 -0.94 7.08
CA PHE A 59 -4.23 -0.25 8.27
C PHE A 59 -5.22 -0.29 9.45
N GLY A 60 -6.28 -1.09 9.35
CA GLY A 60 -7.30 -1.24 10.39
C GLY A 60 -8.35 -0.13 10.40
N GLY A 61 -8.55 0.53 9.26
CA GLY A 61 -9.64 1.47 9.03
C GLY A 61 -10.96 0.75 8.68
N PRO A 62 -12.02 1.51 8.39
CA PRO A 62 -13.29 0.97 7.91
C PRO A 62 -13.15 0.16 6.61
N THR A 63 -14.12 -0.72 6.35
CA THR A 63 -14.18 -1.64 5.20
C THR A 63 -14.58 -0.99 3.87
N ALA A 64 -14.26 0.29 3.67
CA ALA A 64 -14.74 1.03 2.50
C ALA A 64 -14.26 0.43 1.16
N TYR A 65 -13.11 -0.24 1.14
CA TYR A 65 -12.61 -0.92 -0.05
C TYR A 65 -13.41 -2.19 -0.36
N THR A 66 -13.61 -3.05 0.64
CA THR A 66 -14.40 -4.28 0.47
C THR A 66 -15.90 -4.03 0.29
N ASP A 67 -16.48 -3.06 1.00
CA ASP A 67 -17.87 -2.62 0.83
C ASP A 67 -18.11 -2.08 -0.59
N GLY A 68 -17.09 -1.50 -1.21
CA GLY A 68 -17.06 -1.06 -2.61
C GLY A 68 -16.87 -2.20 -3.64
N GLY A 69 -16.83 -3.47 -3.19
CA GLY A 69 -16.61 -4.64 -4.04
C GLY A 69 -15.13 -4.96 -4.33
N GLY A 70 -14.19 -4.27 -3.68
CA GLY A 70 -12.77 -4.60 -3.74
C GLY A 70 -12.45 -5.90 -3.01
N THR A 71 -11.43 -6.62 -3.47
CA THR A 71 -10.92 -7.81 -2.77
C THR A 71 -9.39 -7.89 -2.91
N HIS A 72 -8.74 -8.56 -1.96
CA HIS A 72 -7.30 -8.82 -2.05
C HIS A 72 -6.95 -9.61 -3.32
N HIS A 73 -7.77 -10.59 -3.67
CA HIS A 73 -7.67 -11.33 -4.94
C HIS A 73 -7.69 -10.38 -6.15
N ALA A 74 -8.70 -9.53 -6.26
CA ALA A 74 -8.84 -8.60 -7.37
C ALA A 74 -7.68 -7.59 -7.44
N MET A 75 -7.16 -7.15 -6.28
CA MET A 75 -5.97 -6.29 -6.21
C MET A 75 -4.73 -7.00 -6.79
N ILE A 76 -4.49 -8.26 -6.41
CA ILE A 76 -3.36 -9.04 -6.93
C ILE A 76 -3.51 -9.26 -8.44
N LEU A 77 -4.71 -9.56 -8.94
CA LEU A 77 -4.96 -9.71 -10.39
C LEU A 77 -4.54 -8.46 -11.18
N LYS A 78 -4.66 -7.25 -10.61
CA LYS A 78 -4.18 -6.01 -11.26
C LYS A 78 -2.66 -5.91 -11.38
N HIS A 79 -1.91 -6.74 -10.68
CA HIS A 79 -0.45 -6.78 -10.73
C HIS A 79 0.08 -7.90 -11.64
N MET A 80 -0.71 -8.93 -11.91
CA MET A 80 -0.29 -10.10 -12.67
C MET A 80 0.15 -9.78 -14.10
N GLY A 81 1.21 -10.46 -14.55
CA GLY A 81 1.73 -10.33 -15.91
C GLY A 81 2.40 -8.99 -16.24
N ARG A 82 2.58 -8.10 -15.26
CA ARG A 82 3.19 -6.77 -15.47
C ARG A 82 4.72 -6.78 -15.49
N GLY A 83 5.37 -7.87 -15.07
CA GLY A 83 6.82 -8.01 -15.11
C GLY A 83 7.56 -6.91 -14.35
N LEU A 84 7.08 -6.55 -13.15
CA LEU A 84 7.66 -5.48 -12.35
C LEU A 84 9.08 -5.85 -11.92
N THR A 85 10.00 -4.91 -12.09
CA THR A 85 11.42 -5.09 -11.76
C THR A 85 11.73 -4.58 -10.34
N GLU A 86 12.84 -5.05 -9.77
CA GLU A 86 13.32 -4.56 -8.48
C GLU A 86 13.64 -3.05 -8.52
N ALA A 87 14.15 -2.53 -9.65
CA ALA A 87 14.40 -1.10 -9.81
C ALA A 87 13.11 -0.27 -9.76
N GLN A 88 12.04 -0.74 -10.41
CA GLN A 88 10.71 -0.11 -10.33
C GLN A 88 10.16 -0.17 -8.90
N ARG A 89 10.30 -1.31 -8.22
CA ARG A 89 9.88 -1.48 -6.82
C ARG A 89 10.56 -0.47 -5.89
N GLN A 90 11.90 -0.39 -5.97
CA GLN A 90 12.70 0.52 -5.15
C GLN A 90 12.34 1.99 -5.44
N ARG A 91 12.17 2.35 -6.71
CA ARG A 91 11.79 3.72 -7.07
C ARG A 91 10.38 4.06 -6.57
N TRP A 92 9.44 3.11 -6.65
CA TRP A 92 8.09 3.28 -6.13
C TRP A 92 8.10 3.55 -4.61
N ILE A 93 8.87 2.77 -3.83
CA ILE A 93 9.02 3.00 -2.38
C ILE A 93 9.60 4.39 -2.11
N ALA A 94 10.70 4.74 -2.79
CA ALA A 94 11.36 6.04 -2.59
C ALA A 94 10.39 7.20 -2.84
N LEU A 95 9.70 7.18 -3.99
CA LEU A 95 8.73 8.22 -4.33
C LEU A 95 7.54 8.26 -3.36
N MET A 96 7.09 7.11 -2.86
CA MET A 96 6.02 7.05 -1.85
C MET A 96 6.48 7.69 -0.54
N LEU A 97 7.66 7.35 -0.03
CA LEU A 97 8.21 7.92 1.21
C LEU A 97 8.43 9.43 1.09
N GLU A 98 8.97 9.91 -0.05
CA GLU A 98 9.05 11.35 -0.34
C GLU A 98 7.68 12.03 -0.31
N THR A 99 6.64 11.34 -0.81
CA THR A 99 5.26 11.87 -0.82
C THR A 99 4.64 11.89 0.57
N VAL A 100 4.91 10.88 1.40
CA VAL A 100 4.48 10.84 2.81
C VAL A 100 5.01 12.05 3.57
N ASP A 101 6.29 12.40 3.38
CA ASP A 101 6.88 13.59 3.99
C ASP A 101 6.21 14.89 3.53
N GLN A 102 6.00 15.04 2.22
CA GLN A 102 5.38 16.24 1.65
C GLN A 102 3.88 16.37 1.97
N ALA A 103 3.22 15.26 2.25
CA ALA A 103 1.83 15.22 2.70
C ALA A 103 1.69 15.52 4.20
N GLY A 104 2.80 15.61 4.95
CA GLY A 104 2.78 15.91 6.38
C GLY A 104 2.20 14.77 7.23
N LEU A 105 2.30 13.53 6.76
CA LEU A 105 1.93 12.37 7.56
C LEU A 105 2.85 12.23 8.79
N PRO A 106 2.41 11.50 9.84
CA PRO A 106 3.17 11.37 11.07
C PRO A 106 4.64 10.99 10.82
N ALA A 107 5.55 11.60 11.58
CA ALA A 107 7.00 11.43 11.43
C ALA A 107 7.63 10.75 12.65
N ASP A 108 6.82 10.27 13.59
CA ASP A 108 7.30 9.51 14.74
C ASP A 108 7.96 8.19 14.29
N PRO A 109 9.03 7.74 14.98
CA PRO A 109 9.79 6.55 14.59
C PRO A 109 8.92 5.28 14.48
N GLU A 110 7.94 5.12 15.37
CA GLU A 110 7.06 3.96 15.44
C GLU A 110 6.20 3.84 14.17
N PHE A 111 5.53 4.92 13.78
CA PHE A 111 4.75 4.94 12.54
C PHE A 111 5.64 4.73 11.32
N ARG A 112 6.81 5.38 11.28
CA ARG A 112 7.73 5.26 10.13
C ARG A 112 8.26 3.84 9.98
N ALA A 113 8.57 3.16 11.08
CA ALA A 113 8.96 1.74 11.03
C ALA A 113 7.81 0.86 10.51
N ALA A 114 6.59 1.07 11.01
CA ALA A 114 5.42 0.29 10.59
C ALA A 114 5.09 0.50 9.10
N LEU A 115 5.12 1.75 8.63
CA LEU A 115 4.89 2.11 7.23
C LEU A 115 5.94 1.50 6.31
N VAL A 116 7.23 1.68 6.61
CA VAL A 116 8.31 1.10 5.78
C VAL A 116 8.19 -0.42 5.72
N GLY A 117 7.87 -1.08 6.84
CA GLY A 117 7.61 -2.52 6.86
C GLY A 117 6.47 -2.94 5.93
N TYR A 118 5.35 -2.20 5.94
CA TYR A 118 4.23 -2.46 5.04
C TYR A 118 4.61 -2.28 3.57
N LEU A 119 5.26 -1.16 3.23
CA LEU A 119 5.66 -0.87 1.86
C LEU A 119 6.65 -1.92 1.35
N GLU A 120 7.61 -2.34 2.17
CA GLU A 120 8.56 -3.39 1.81
C GLU A 120 7.85 -4.73 1.56
N TRP A 121 6.97 -5.16 2.48
CA TRP A 121 6.20 -6.40 2.35
C TRP A 121 5.28 -6.38 1.12
N GLY A 122 4.45 -5.35 0.99
CA GLY A 122 3.43 -5.26 -0.06
C GLY A 122 4.04 -5.12 -1.45
N THR A 123 5.10 -4.32 -1.61
CA THR A 123 5.74 -4.16 -2.92
C THR A 123 6.54 -5.37 -3.35
N ARG A 124 7.07 -6.19 -2.41
CA ARG A 124 7.65 -7.50 -2.76
C ARG A 124 6.58 -8.46 -3.29
N LEU A 125 5.40 -8.50 -2.67
CA LEU A 125 4.28 -9.29 -3.19
C LEU A 125 3.86 -8.82 -4.59
N ALA A 126 3.85 -7.51 -4.85
CA ALA A 126 3.55 -6.97 -6.17
C ALA A 126 4.55 -7.48 -7.23
N VAL A 127 5.85 -7.48 -6.92
CA VAL A 127 6.88 -8.04 -7.83
C VAL A 127 6.66 -9.52 -8.07
N ILE A 128 6.50 -10.32 -7.00
CA ILE A 128 6.28 -11.78 -7.10
C ILE A 128 5.06 -12.09 -7.98
N ASN A 129 3.92 -11.44 -7.69
CA ASN A 129 2.68 -11.69 -8.42
C ASN A 129 2.70 -11.16 -9.85
N SER A 130 3.57 -10.19 -10.17
CA SER A 130 3.72 -9.67 -11.53
C SER A 130 4.51 -10.56 -12.47
N ALA A 131 5.22 -11.57 -11.93
CA ALA A 131 6.07 -12.45 -12.71
C ALA A 131 5.28 -13.25 -13.77
N PRO A 132 5.86 -13.50 -14.96
CA PRO A 132 5.25 -14.38 -15.95
C PRO A 132 4.97 -15.77 -15.37
N GLY A 133 3.73 -16.25 -15.52
CA GLY A 133 3.32 -17.57 -15.02
C GLY A 133 3.04 -17.65 -13.52
N ALA A 134 3.00 -16.53 -12.80
CA ALA A 134 2.52 -16.51 -11.41
C ALA A 134 1.09 -17.07 -11.34
N ALA A 135 0.82 -17.94 -10.36
CA ALA A 135 -0.51 -18.46 -10.11
C ALA A 135 -1.38 -17.37 -9.46
N PRO A 136 -2.67 -17.25 -9.83
CA PRO A 136 -3.57 -16.33 -9.15
C PRO A 136 -3.76 -16.77 -7.69
N PRO A 137 -3.98 -15.83 -6.76
CA PRO A 137 -4.33 -16.18 -5.39
C PRO A 137 -5.72 -16.81 -5.34
N ALA A 138 -6.06 -17.47 -4.23
CA ALA A 138 -7.41 -17.95 -4.00
C ALA A 138 -8.43 -16.80 -4.08
N GLU A 139 -9.65 -17.07 -4.58
CA GLU A 139 -10.70 -16.06 -4.73
C GLU A 139 -11.18 -15.51 -3.38
N ASP A 140 -11.11 -16.33 -2.34
CA ASP A 140 -11.48 -16.03 -0.95
C ASP A 140 -10.30 -15.57 -0.09
N ALA A 141 -9.16 -15.20 -0.71
CA ALA A 141 -8.00 -14.70 0.02
C ALA A 141 -8.40 -13.49 0.90
N PRO A 142 -8.14 -13.54 2.22
CA PRO A 142 -8.57 -12.49 3.12
C PRO A 142 -7.82 -11.18 2.84
N MET A 143 -8.45 -10.06 3.18
CA MET A 143 -7.77 -8.78 3.24
C MET A 143 -6.61 -8.86 4.23
N PRO A 144 -5.41 -8.35 3.86
CA PRO A 144 -4.31 -8.30 4.80
C PRO A 144 -4.60 -7.25 5.89
N VAL A 145 -4.09 -7.50 7.09
CA VAL A 145 -4.14 -6.56 8.20
C VAL A 145 -2.71 -6.23 8.59
N TRP A 146 -2.40 -4.94 8.67
CA TRP A 146 -1.08 -4.43 9.03
C TRP A 146 -1.17 -3.49 10.23
N GLY A 147 -0.32 -3.72 11.23
CA GLY A 147 -0.26 -2.96 12.48
C GLY A 147 1.12 -2.36 12.74
N TRP A 148 1.37 -2.00 13.99
CA TRP A 148 2.53 -1.20 14.43
C TRP A 148 3.91 -1.88 14.43
N GLY A 149 4.02 -3.16 14.07
CA GLY A 149 5.31 -3.86 14.16
C GLY A 149 5.34 -5.19 13.41
N PRO A 150 6.54 -5.79 13.26
CA PRO A 150 6.68 -7.08 12.61
C PRO A 150 5.89 -8.14 13.39
N PRO A 151 5.23 -9.08 12.71
CA PRO A 151 4.47 -10.13 13.36
C PRO A 151 5.43 -11.03 14.14
N GLY A 152 5.37 -11.03 15.47
CA GLY A 152 5.64 -12.21 16.31
C GLY A 152 6.99 -12.98 16.21
N GLY A 153 7.97 -12.61 15.37
CA GLY A 153 9.30 -13.26 15.29
C GLY A 153 9.96 -13.26 13.90
N PRO A 154 11.24 -13.70 13.79
CA PRO A 154 11.95 -13.86 12.52
C PRO A 154 11.43 -15.08 11.73
N TYR A 155 11.54 -15.02 10.40
CA TYR A 155 11.38 -16.20 9.53
C TYR A 155 12.40 -17.27 9.92
N LEU A 156 11.94 -18.46 10.31
CA LEU A 156 12.78 -19.54 10.85
C LEU A 156 13.42 -20.44 9.78
N GLY A 157 13.56 -19.93 8.56
CA GLY A 157 14.16 -20.62 7.42
C GLY A 157 13.17 -20.98 6.34
#